data_AF-A0A929I855-F1
#
_entry.id   AF-A0A929I855-F1
#
_cell.length_a   1.000
_cell.length_b   1.000
_cell.length_c   1.000
_cell.angle_alpha   90.00
_cell.angle_beta   90.00
_cell.angle_gamma   90.00
#
_symmetry.space_group_name_H-M   'P 1'
#
loop_
_entity.id
_entity.type
_entity.pdbx_description
1 polymer ?
#
loop_
_entity_poly.entity_id
_entity_poly.type
_entity_poly.pdbx_seq_one_letter_code
_entity_poly.pdbx_strand_id
1 'polypeptide(L)' 'MPALTVKNIPEDLYNELKYVAEQHHRSINSEVIICLKRNLFPNRISPEDRLYNIQALRSQIPVDVITAKDIDQAINKGRP' A
#
# COMPACT_ATOMS: atom_id res chain seq x y z
N MET A 1 -16.56 14.63 -17.12
CA MET A 1 -15.36 14.05 -16.45
C MET A 1 -14.53 13.36 -17.51
N PRO A 2 -13.20 13.46 -17.49
CA PRO A 2 -12.35 12.72 -18.42
C PRO A 2 -12.54 11.22 -18.22
N ALA A 3 -12.59 10.46 -19.31
CA ALA A 3 -12.71 9.01 -19.30
C ALA A 3 -11.53 8.42 -20.08
N LEU A 4 -10.98 7.32 -19.58
CA LEU A 4 -9.90 6.56 -20.22
C LEU A 4 -10.42 5.17 -20.55
N THR A 5 -10.28 4.76 -21.81
CA THR A 5 -10.55 3.39 -22.24
C THR A 5 -9.23 2.74 -22.63
N VAL A 6 -8.86 1.67 -21.94
CA VAL A 6 -7.71 0.85 -22.31
C VAL A 6 -8.22 -0.34 -23.13
N LYS A 7 -7.84 -0.40 -24.40
CA LYS A 7 -8.21 -1.50 -25.31
C LYS A 7 -7.10 -2.55 -25.32
N ASN A 8 -7.46 -3.80 -25.59
CA ASN A 8 -6.54 -4.93 -25.73
C ASN A 8 -5.65 -5.14 -24.48
N ILE A 9 -6.23 -5.01 -23.29
CA ILE A 9 -5.55 -5.40 -22.06
C ILE A 9 -5.32 -6.93 -22.10
N PRO A 10 -4.09 -7.41 -21.86
CA PRO A 10 -3.82 -8.83 -21.68
C PRO A 10 -4.68 -9.42 -20.56
N GLU A 11 -5.19 -10.64 -20.76
CA GLU A 11 -6.15 -11.25 -19.83
C GLU A 11 -5.53 -11.54 -18.46
N ASP A 12 -4.25 -11.96 -18.45
CA ASP A 12 -3.42 -12.08 -17.25
C ASP A 12 -3.33 -10.76 -16.48
N LEU A 13 -3.06 -9.65 -17.16
CA LEU A 13 -2.99 -8.34 -16.54
C LEU A 13 -4.34 -7.88 -15.96
N TYR A 14 -5.45 -8.15 -16.66
CA TYR A 14 -6.79 -7.84 -16.16
C TYR A 14 -7.12 -8.62 -14.88
N ASN A 15 -6.81 -9.92 -14.88
CA ASN A 15 -7.07 -10.79 -13.73
C ASN A 15 -6.27 -10.33 -12.51
N GLU A 16 -5.00 -9.96 -12.71
CA GLU A 16 -4.16 -9.49 -11.62
C GLU A 16 -4.59 -8.14 -11.08
N LEU A 17 -5.02 -7.23 -11.97
CA LEU A 17 -5.61 -5.95 -11.58
C LEU A 17 -6.90 -6.16 -10.75
N LYS A 18 -7.74 -7.11 -11.14
CA LYS A 18 -8.96 -7.45 -10.40
C LYS A 18 -8.64 -8.02 -9.03
N TYR A 19 -7.71 -8.96 -8.94
CA TYR A 19 -7.26 -9.55 -7.69
C TYR A 19 -6.74 -8.48 -6.72
N VAL A 20 -5.85 -7.61 -7.18
CA VAL A 20 -5.29 -6.52 -6.36
C VAL A 20 -6.37 -5.54 -5.91
N ALA A 21 -7.33 -5.20 -6.78
CA ALA A 21 -8.44 -4.32 -6.42
C ALA A 21 -9.31 -4.92 -5.30
N GLU A 22 -9.59 -6.23 -5.36
CA GLU A 22 -10.32 -6.96 -4.32
C GLU A 22 -9.54 -6.99 -3.00
N GLN A 23 -8.23 -7.29 -3.03
CA GLN A 23 -7.37 -7.26 -1.84
C GLN A 23 -7.33 -5.87 -1.18
N HIS A 24 -7.39 -4.81 -1.98
CA HIS A 24 -7.42 -3.45 -1.47
C HIS A 24 -8.83 -2.95 -1.10
N HIS A 25 -9.87 -3.78 -1.26
CA HIS A 25 -11.27 -3.43 -1.05
C HIS A 25 -11.74 -2.20 -1.87
N ARG A 26 -11.34 -2.12 -3.14
CA ARG A 26 -11.70 -1.03 -4.05
C ARG A 26 -12.10 -1.55 -5.43
N SER A 27 -12.80 -0.71 -6.19
CA SER A 27 -13.15 -1.04 -7.58
C SER A 27 -11.92 -1.01 -8.49
N ILE A 28 -11.97 -1.78 -9.58
CA ILE A 28 -10.89 -1.81 -10.60
C ILE A 28 -10.57 -0.41 -11.11
N ASN A 29 -11.59 0.43 -11.34
CA ASN A 29 -11.39 1.82 -11.77
C ASN A 29 -10.55 2.62 -10.77
N SER A 30 -10.87 2.51 -9.48
CA SER A 30 -10.11 3.17 -8.41
C SER A 30 -8.68 2.63 -8.31
N GLU A 31 -8.47 1.33 -8.50
CA GLU A 31 -7.13 0.73 -8.52
C GLU A 31 -6.30 1.26 -9.69
N VAL A 32 -6.85 1.32 -10.90
CA VAL A 32 -6.17 1.89 -12.08
C VAL A 32 -5.77 3.34 -11.83
N ILE A 33 -6.66 4.16 -11.28
CA ILE A 33 -6.36 5.56 -10.94
C ILE A 33 -5.19 5.63 -9.94
N ILE A 34 -5.14 4.75 -8.93
CA ILE A 34 -4.06 4.72 -7.94
C ILE A 34 -2.75 4.27 -8.58
N CYS A 35 -2.75 3.24 -9.43
CA CYS A 35 -1.57 2.80 -10.17
C CYS A 35 -1.02 3.91 -11.06
N LEU A 36 -1.89 4.63 -11.79
CA LEU A 36 -1.50 5.79 -12.59
C LEU A 36 -0.96 6.92 -11.70
N LYS A 37 -1.61 7.21 -10.57
CA LYS A 37 -1.12 8.22 -9.63
C LYS A 37 0.28 7.88 -9.13
N ARG A 38 0.52 6.66 -8.68
CA ARG A 38 1.83 6.22 -8.15
C ARG A 38 2.95 6.32 -9.20
N ASN A 39 2.66 6.00 -10.46
CA ASN A 39 3.64 6.04 -11.54
C ASN A 39 3.88 7.45 -12.08
N LEU A 40 2.82 8.22 -12.32
CA LEU A 40 2.90 9.56 -12.94
C LEU A 40 3.19 10.66 -11.94
N PHE A 41 2.75 10.48 -10.70
CA PHE A 41 3.03 11.34 -9.57
C PHE A 41 3.83 10.49 -8.58
N PRO A 42 5.14 10.29 -8.80
CA PRO A 42 5.98 9.69 -7.77
C PRO A 42 5.70 10.47 -6.50
N ASN A 43 5.23 9.76 -5.48
CA ASN A 43 4.78 10.33 -4.23
C ASN A 43 6.01 11.02 -3.62
N ARG A 44 6.22 12.31 -3.94
CA ARG A 44 7.15 13.18 -3.25
C ARG A 44 6.49 13.50 -1.92
N ILE A 45 6.31 12.46 -1.11
CA ILE A 45 6.10 12.61 0.32
C ILE A 45 7.35 13.35 0.75
N SER A 46 7.19 14.61 1.14
CA SER A 46 8.31 15.38 1.64
C SER A 46 8.89 14.60 2.84
N PRO A 47 10.20 14.74 3.12
CA PRO A 47 10.77 14.16 4.33
C PRO A 47 9.97 14.52 5.58
N GLU A 48 9.39 15.72 5.60
CA GLU A 48 8.52 16.26 6.66
C GLU A 48 7.21 15.48 6.77
N ASP A 49 6.48 15.29 5.67
CA ASP A 49 5.25 14.49 5.64
C ASP A 49 5.51 13.04 6.05
N ARG A 50 6.67 12.49 5.65
CA ARG A 50 7.06 11.14 6.03
C ARG A 50 7.33 11.06 7.53
N LEU A 51 8.05 12.01 8.09
CA LEU A 51 8.32 12.10 9.53
C LEU A 51 7.02 12.27 10.33
N TYR A 52 6.12 13.14 9.88
CA TYR A 52 4.82 13.34 10.51
C TYR A 52 4.02 12.04 10.57
N ASN A 53 3.91 11.31 9.45
CA ASN A 53 3.20 10.04 9.40
C ASN A 53 3.84 8.99 10.35
N ILE A 54 5.17 8.92 10.41
CA ILE A 54 5.88 8.02 11.33
C ILE A 54 5.57 8.37 12.78
N GLN A 55 5.59 9.66 13.14
CA GLN A 55 5.30 10.11 14.49
C GLN A 55 3.84 9.88 14.89
N ALA A 56 2.90 10.19 13.99
CA ALA A 56 1.47 9.98 14.20
C ALA A 56 1.11 8.48 14.35
N LEU A 57 1.82 7.61 13.62
CA LEU A 57 1.68 6.16 13.78
C LEU A 57 2.27 5.71 15.13
N ARG A 58 3.47 6.20 15.49
CA ARG A 58 4.10 5.86 16.78
C ARG A 58 3.28 6.31 17.98
N SER A 59 2.62 7.46 17.92
CA SER A 59 1.80 7.95 19.04
C SER A 59 0.55 7.09 19.29
N GLN A 60 0.11 6.30 18.31
CA GLN A 60 -1.01 5.36 18.49
C GLN A 60 -0.58 4.06 19.19
N ILE A 61 0.72 3.82 19.32
CA ILE A 61 1.27 2.61 19.95
C ILE A 61 1.69 2.98 21.38
N PRO A 62 1.12 2.33 22.42
CA PRO A 62 1.54 2.61 23.78
C PRO A 62 3.00 2.18 24.01
N VAL A 63 3.72 2.98 24.79
CA VAL A 63 5.12 2.70 25.14
C VAL A 63 5.19 1.37 25.91
N ASP A 64 6.23 0.57 25.65
CA ASP A 64 6.47 -0.75 26.25
C ASP A 64 5.49 -1.88 25.92
N VAL A 65 4.61 -1.70 24.91
CA VAL A 65 3.73 -2.79 24.43
C VAL A 65 4.48 -3.85 23.63
N ILE A 66 5.57 -3.47 22.97
CA ILE A 66 6.37 -4.36 22.14
C ILE A 66 7.80 -4.35 22.66
N THR A 67 8.23 -5.47 23.24
CA THR A 67 9.61 -5.63 23.69
C THR A 67 10.50 -6.12 22.55
N ALA A 68 11.81 -5.92 22.68
CA ALA A 68 12.78 -6.49 21.73
C ALA A 68 12.61 -8.02 21.57
N LYS A 69 12.27 -8.71 22.67
CA LYS A 69 12.01 -10.16 22.66
C LYS A 69 10.78 -10.54 21.85
N ASP A 70 9.72 -9.73 21.88
CA ASP A 70 8.51 -9.97 21.07
C ASP A 70 8.82 -9.84 19.57
N ILE A 71 9.67 -8.87 19.21
CA ILE A 71 10.14 -8.68 17.83
C ILE A 71 10.97 -9.88 17.38
N ASP A 72 11.94 -10.33 18.19
CA ASP A 72 12.78 -11.49 17.88
C ASP A 72 11.95 -12.76 17.72
N GLN A 73 10.96 -12.97 18.58
CA GLN A 73 10.04 -14.10 18.48
C GLN A 73 9.18 -14.05 17.22
N ALA A 74 8.68 -12.86 16.83
CA ALA A 74 7.90 -12.69 15.62
C ALA A 74 8.73 -12.96 14.35
N ILE A 75 9.98 -12.49 14.31
CA ILE A 75 10.92 -12.75 13.20
C ILE A 75 11.19 -14.24 13.06
N ASN A 76 11.52 -14.92 14.16
CA ASN A 76 11.84 -16.35 14.15
C ASN A 76 10.62 -17.23 13.80
N LYS A 77 9.40 -16.83 14.21
CA LYS A 77 8.17 -17.53 13.80
C LYS A 77 7.88 -17.44 12.30
N GLY A 78 8.30 -16.36 11.64
CA GLY A 78 8.05 -16.12 10.22
C GLY A 78 9.13 -16.66 9.27
N ARG A 79 10.23 -17.21 9.80
CA ARG A 79 11.33 -17.80 9.04
C ARG A 79 11.38 -19.32 9.30
N PRO A 80 10.66 -20.14 8.52
CA PRO A 80 10.90 -21.59 8.51
C PRO A 80 12.32 -21.92 8.03
#